data_AF-A0A0R1FA70-F1
#
_entry.id   AF-A0A0R1FA70-F1
#
_cell.length_a   1.000
_cell.length_b   1.000
_cell.length_c   1.000
_cell.angle_alpha   90.00
_cell.angle_beta   90.00
_cell.angle_gamma   90.00
#
_symmetry.space_group_name_H-M   'P 1'
#
loop_
_entity.id
_entity.type
_entity.pdbx_description
1 polymer ?
#
loop_
_entity_poly.entity_id
_entity_poly.type
_entity_poly.pdbx_seq_one_letter_code
_entity_poly.pdbx_strand_id
1 'polypeptide(L)'
;MNSILTDLETAQTEHLLVNIYQEAQEVVYTGYVATVNDTAVVLNTYDDGGLRDGAVYLALAVISEVELDGQDLTNMAFRIKNAQLEQFIKLTPQKLDFNDHFDLLPQLLQQALNQQYFMLLILGNGETFMEGSIQHVTTDTVTVNVFDKFDFSTQRLVTVALSDIQIIELQGKELTLVGKYVREVAPKQHLDTVDFTVPLVIGQQLRLAQKGQELVMIYTGNDDDNFFVGTVNTLNQKTVLFNLIDMNGQFGGYVLLRIDEIQRLTTQADYLQMMQFFLKVNRQRHFVKQPVLNDERLFDGTTDLFASLIQQSRVFARVIRLRLRHDPATFIGIPLRFDGDLVTLRLINSSETADDDGFEAEDQVSFSLDSIGELAFDYLDAYLTERQIKENGDI
;
A
#
# COMPACT_ATOMS: atom_id res chain seq x y z
N MET A 1 -5.93 -25.84 -15.42
CA MET A 1 -4.49 -26.21 -15.48
C MET A 1 -3.89 -26.08 -16.88
N ASN A 2 -4.37 -26.76 -17.94
CA ASN A 2 -3.76 -26.60 -19.28
C ASN A 2 -3.89 -25.18 -19.88
N SER A 3 -4.92 -24.40 -19.53
CA SER A 3 -5.02 -22.99 -19.96
C SER A 3 -4.02 -22.11 -19.22
N ILE A 4 -4.06 -22.09 -17.87
CA ILE A 4 -3.19 -21.26 -17.02
C ILE A 4 -1.71 -21.36 -17.40
N LEU A 5 -1.16 -22.58 -17.55
CA LEU A 5 0.24 -22.74 -17.93
C LEU A 5 0.51 -22.14 -19.32
N THR A 6 -0.37 -22.40 -20.30
CA THR A 6 -0.24 -21.86 -21.65
C THR A 6 -0.31 -20.33 -21.66
N ASP A 7 -1.20 -19.74 -20.86
CA ASP A 7 -1.39 -18.29 -20.75
C ASP A 7 -0.14 -17.63 -20.15
N LEU A 8 0.46 -18.25 -19.12
CA LEU A 8 1.71 -17.78 -18.51
C LEU A 8 2.93 -17.95 -19.41
N GLU A 9 3.04 -19.06 -20.15
CA GLU A 9 4.10 -19.26 -21.15
C GLU A 9 4.00 -18.25 -22.30
N THR A 10 2.76 -17.95 -22.73
CA THR A 10 2.47 -16.92 -23.73
C THR A 10 2.86 -15.55 -23.21
N ALA A 11 2.44 -15.19 -21.99
CA ALA A 11 2.78 -13.93 -21.34
C ALA A 11 4.30 -13.77 -21.15
N GLN A 12 5.01 -14.85 -20.81
CA GLN A 12 6.47 -14.83 -20.71
C GLN A 12 7.13 -14.57 -22.07
N THR A 13 6.69 -15.30 -23.10
CA THR A 13 7.29 -15.25 -24.45
C THR A 13 7.03 -13.91 -25.13
N GLU A 14 5.81 -13.39 -25.00
CA GLU A 14 5.37 -12.15 -25.64
C GLU A 14 5.59 -10.91 -24.75
N HIS A 15 6.08 -11.10 -23.52
CA HIS A 15 6.29 -10.05 -22.53
C HIS A 15 5.02 -9.24 -22.24
N LEU A 16 3.92 -9.95 -21.98
CA LEU A 16 2.62 -9.35 -21.67
C LEU A 16 2.54 -9.00 -20.18
N LEU A 17 1.86 -7.88 -19.90
CA LEU A 17 1.43 -7.54 -18.55
C LEU A 17 0.22 -8.41 -18.20
N VAL A 18 0.20 -9.01 -17.02
CA VAL A 18 -0.85 -9.95 -16.61
C VAL A 18 -1.36 -9.65 -15.22
N ASN A 19 -2.62 -10.01 -14.97
CA ASN A 19 -3.19 -10.16 -13.63
C ASN A 19 -3.27 -11.66 -13.32
N ILE A 20 -2.86 -12.06 -12.12
CA ILE A 20 -2.97 -13.43 -11.62
C ILE A 20 -3.91 -13.43 -10.41
N TYR A 21 -5.02 -14.15 -10.52
CA TYR A 21 -6.01 -14.34 -9.46
C TYR A 21 -5.79 -15.70 -8.78
N GLN A 22 -6.04 -15.77 -7.46
CA GLN A 22 -5.87 -17.00 -6.68
C GLN A 22 -7.21 -17.51 -6.11
N GLU A 23 -7.32 -18.82 -5.88
CA GLU A 23 -8.58 -19.43 -5.41
C GLU A 23 -8.96 -19.03 -3.97
N ALA A 24 -7.96 -18.78 -3.11
CA ALA A 24 -8.15 -18.65 -1.67
C ALA A 24 -7.84 -17.25 -1.12
N GLN A 25 -7.49 -16.29 -1.98
CA GLN A 25 -7.09 -14.95 -1.60
C GLN A 25 -7.70 -13.89 -2.51
N GLU A 26 -8.00 -12.73 -1.94
CA GLU A 26 -8.55 -11.58 -2.66
C GLU A 26 -7.48 -10.71 -3.31
N VAL A 27 -6.19 -10.99 -3.06
CA VAL A 27 -5.08 -10.20 -3.62
C VAL A 27 -4.87 -10.57 -5.08
N VAL A 28 -4.83 -9.56 -5.97
CA VAL A 28 -4.47 -9.75 -7.38
C VAL A 28 -3.01 -9.37 -7.58
N TYR A 29 -2.22 -10.24 -8.21
CA TYR A 29 -0.85 -9.91 -8.57
C TYR A 29 -0.76 -9.45 -10.01
N THR A 30 -0.39 -8.18 -10.20
CA THR A 30 -0.17 -7.59 -11.53
C THR A 30 1.31 -7.50 -11.86
N GLY A 31 1.72 -7.95 -13.04
CA GLY A 31 3.14 -7.90 -13.42
C GLY A 31 3.52 -8.58 -14.72
N TYR A 32 4.83 -8.85 -14.87
CA TYR A 32 5.38 -9.58 -16.01
C TYR A 32 5.99 -10.90 -15.56
N VAL A 33 5.69 -11.98 -16.28
CA VAL A 33 6.23 -13.32 -15.98
C VAL A 33 7.75 -13.32 -16.15
N ALA A 34 8.47 -13.63 -15.07
CA ALA A 34 9.92 -13.75 -15.08
C ALA A 34 10.35 -15.15 -15.50
N THR A 35 9.74 -16.17 -14.90
CA THR A 35 9.91 -17.58 -15.27
C THR A 35 8.67 -18.38 -14.91
N VAL A 36 8.39 -19.44 -15.66
CA VAL A 36 7.29 -20.38 -15.43
C VAL A 36 7.74 -21.79 -15.81
N ASN A 37 7.29 -22.78 -15.06
CA ASN A 37 7.41 -24.20 -15.40
C ASN A 37 6.08 -24.92 -15.13
N ASP A 38 6.08 -26.25 -15.17
CA ASP A 38 4.90 -27.08 -14.96
C ASP A 38 4.33 -27.09 -13.53
N THR A 39 5.02 -26.47 -12.57
CA THR A 39 4.64 -26.47 -11.15
C THR A 39 4.42 -25.07 -10.56
N ALA A 40 5.09 -24.04 -11.08
CA ALA A 40 5.01 -22.69 -10.52
C ALA A 40 5.36 -21.58 -11.53
N VAL A 41 5.08 -20.34 -11.11
CA VAL A 41 5.47 -19.11 -11.80
C VAL A 41 6.16 -18.16 -10.83
N VAL A 42 7.14 -17.40 -11.34
CA VAL A 42 7.69 -16.22 -10.68
C VAL A 42 7.33 -14.99 -11.50
N LEU A 43 6.61 -14.05 -10.89
CA LEU A 43 6.14 -12.82 -11.49
C LEU A 43 6.92 -11.63 -10.93
N ASN A 44 7.34 -10.68 -11.78
CA ASN A 44 7.81 -9.38 -11.34
C ASN A 44 6.62 -8.45 -11.14
N THR A 45 6.32 -8.09 -9.89
CA THR A 45 5.11 -7.36 -9.51
C THR A 45 5.26 -5.85 -9.66
N TYR A 46 4.13 -5.18 -9.84
CA TYR A 46 4.02 -3.72 -9.87
C TYR A 46 2.99 -3.26 -8.85
N ASP A 47 3.29 -2.16 -8.14
CA ASP A 47 2.36 -1.50 -7.22
C ASP A 47 1.35 -0.61 -7.96
N ASP A 48 0.34 -0.10 -7.24
CA ASP A 48 -0.68 0.81 -7.76
C ASP A 48 -0.12 2.12 -8.33
N GLY A 49 1.15 2.44 -8.04
CA GLY A 49 1.87 3.56 -8.62
C GLY A 49 2.50 3.25 -9.98
N GLY A 50 2.38 2.03 -10.48
CA GLY A 50 3.09 1.55 -11.67
C GLY A 50 4.58 1.36 -11.45
N LEU A 51 5.04 1.24 -10.19
CA LEU A 51 6.44 0.97 -9.87
C LEU A 51 6.63 -0.51 -9.64
N ARG A 52 7.70 -1.07 -10.20
CA ARG A 52 8.10 -2.44 -9.87
C ARG A 52 8.32 -2.57 -8.37
N ASP A 53 7.63 -3.52 -7.74
CA ASP A 53 7.63 -3.72 -6.30
C ASP A 53 7.92 -5.17 -5.92
N GLY A 54 9.07 -5.66 -6.41
CA GLY A 54 9.59 -6.97 -6.05
C GLY A 54 9.20 -8.07 -7.03
N ALA A 55 9.00 -9.26 -6.48
CA ALA A 55 8.60 -10.45 -7.18
C ALA A 55 7.72 -11.33 -6.29
N VAL A 56 6.90 -12.17 -6.91
CA VAL A 56 6.10 -13.18 -6.24
C VAL A 56 6.31 -14.54 -6.91
N TYR A 57 6.50 -15.57 -6.10
CA TYR A 57 6.37 -16.97 -6.51
C TYR A 57 4.96 -17.44 -6.22
N LEU A 58 4.33 -18.11 -7.18
CA LEU A 58 3.06 -18.79 -6.99
C LEU A 58 3.15 -20.23 -7.50
N ALA A 59 2.71 -21.19 -6.68
CA ALA A 59 2.43 -22.54 -7.16
C ALA A 59 1.26 -22.49 -8.16
N LEU A 60 1.35 -23.17 -9.30
CA LEU A 60 0.27 -23.15 -10.30
C LEU A 60 -1.05 -23.71 -9.74
N ALA A 61 -0.98 -24.58 -8.75
CA ALA A 61 -2.16 -25.18 -8.12
C ALA A 61 -3.03 -24.19 -7.33
N VAL A 62 -2.55 -22.97 -7.03
CA VAL A 62 -3.35 -21.96 -6.32
C VAL A 62 -3.91 -20.87 -7.23
N ILE A 63 -3.51 -20.86 -8.50
CA ILE A 63 -3.96 -19.87 -9.47
C ILE A 63 -5.33 -20.31 -10.00
N SER A 64 -6.32 -19.42 -9.87
CA SER A 64 -7.66 -19.62 -10.42
C SER A 64 -7.75 -19.14 -11.86
N GLU A 65 -7.14 -17.99 -12.16
CA GLU A 65 -7.26 -17.30 -13.44
C GLU A 65 -6.02 -16.45 -13.75
N VAL A 66 -5.73 -16.32 -15.05
CA VAL A 66 -4.70 -15.44 -15.60
C VAL A 66 -5.37 -14.58 -16.66
N GLU A 67 -5.37 -13.27 -16.45
CA GLU A 67 -5.92 -12.28 -17.36
C GLU A 67 -4.76 -11.62 -18.12
N LEU A 68 -4.88 -11.55 -19.45
CA LEU A 68 -3.84 -11.05 -20.37
C LEU A 68 -4.21 -9.70 -21.01
N ASP A 69 -5.48 -9.31 -20.92
CA ASP A 69 -6.04 -8.05 -21.41
C ASP A 69 -7.18 -7.60 -20.48
N GLY A 70 -7.52 -6.31 -20.51
CA GLY A 70 -8.54 -5.77 -19.62
C GLY A 70 -8.33 -4.28 -19.32
N GLN A 71 -9.35 -3.65 -18.74
CA GLN A 71 -9.27 -2.25 -18.37
C GLN A 71 -8.23 -2.03 -17.26
N ASP A 72 -8.11 -2.94 -16.30
CA ASP A 72 -7.14 -2.83 -15.21
C ASP A 72 -5.70 -2.97 -15.70
N LEU A 73 -5.44 -3.88 -16.64
CA LEU A 73 -4.13 -3.98 -17.29
C LEU A 73 -3.81 -2.75 -18.15
N THR A 74 -4.82 -2.17 -18.80
CA THR A 74 -4.67 -0.89 -19.53
C THR A 74 -4.33 0.26 -18.57
N ASN A 75 -5.02 0.33 -17.43
CA ASN A 75 -4.78 1.31 -16.36
C ASN A 75 -3.36 1.14 -15.78
N MET A 76 -2.95 -0.11 -15.51
CA MET A 76 -1.61 -0.39 -14.99
C MET A 76 -0.52 -0.06 -16.01
N ALA A 77 -0.71 -0.38 -17.29
CA ALA A 77 0.22 0.00 -18.35
C ALA A 77 0.38 1.54 -18.44
N PHE A 78 -0.72 2.29 -18.29
CA PHE A 78 -0.69 3.75 -18.19
C PHE A 78 0.13 4.24 -16.98
N ARG A 79 -0.06 3.62 -15.81
CA ARG A 79 0.65 3.96 -14.57
C ARG A 79 2.15 3.65 -14.68
N ILE A 80 2.53 2.49 -15.23
CA ILE A 80 3.93 2.11 -15.48
C ILE A 80 4.61 3.15 -16.40
N LYS A 81 3.94 3.53 -17.49
CA LYS A 81 4.44 4.56 -18.41
C LYS A 81 4.62 5.91 -17.70
N ASN A 82 3.63 6.35 -16.92
CA ASN A 82 3.69 7.62 -16.20
C ASN A 82 4.78 7.62 -15.12
N ALA A 83 4.94 6.52 -14.37
CA ALA A 83 6.00 6.38 -13.39
C ALA A 83 7.40 6.54 -14.03
N GLN A 84 7.59 6.04 -15.25
CA GLN A 84 8.83 6.24 -16.02
C GLN A 84 9.00 7.70 -16.47
N LEU A 85 7.95 8.32 -17.00
CA LEU A 85 7.96 9.71 -17.49
C LEU A 85 8.26 10.71 -16.37
N GLU A 86 7.61 10.51 -15.21
CA GLU A 86 7.74 11.36 -14.02
C GLU A 86 8.96 10.99 -13.16
N GLN A 87 9.75 10.00 -13.59
CA GLN A 87 10.96 9.55 -12.90
C GLN A 87 10.71 9.19 -11.44
N PHE A 88 9.61 8.48 -11.18
CA PHE A 88 9.28 8.02 -9.84
C PHE A 88 10.44 7.24 -9.22
N ILE A 89 10.62 7.45 -7.92
CA ILE A 89 11.64 6.81 -7.12
C ILE A 89 11.30 5.34 -7.01
N LYS A 90 12.15 4.50 -7.60
CA LYS A 90 12.03 3.05 -7.59
C LYS A 90 13.19 2.40 -6.85
N LEU A 91 12.88 1.34 -6.11
CA LEU A 91 13.89 0.36 -5.75
C LEU A 91 14.13 -0.52 -6.98
N THR A 92 15.38 -0.91 -7.23
CA THR A 92 15.67 -1.89 -8.30
C THR A 92 15.91 -3.25 -7.64
N PRO A 93 14.97 -4.21 -7.77
CA PRO A 93 15.17 -5.55 -7.25
C PRO A 93 16.40 -6.20 -7.87
N GLN A 94 17.09 -7.04 -7.09
CA GLN A 94 18.17 -7.86 -7.63
C GLN A 94 17.59 -8.90 -8.59
N LYS A 95 18.32 -9.21 -9.67
CA LYS A 95 17.89 -10.26 -10.59
C LYS A 95 17.83 -11.60 -9.85
N LEU A 96 16.74 -12.34 -10.06
CA LEU A 96 16.64 -13.75 -9.66
C LEU A 96 17.10 -14.62 -10.83
N ASP A 97 17.95 -15.59 -10.55
CA ASP A 97 18.52 -16.50 -11.55
C ASP A 97 17.97 -17.91 -11.35
N PHE A 98 17.35 -18.48 -12.38
CA PHE A 98 16.75 -19.81 -12.34
C PHE A 98 17.35 -20.69 -13.43
N ASN A 99 17.45 -21.99 -13.14
CA ASN A 99 17.77 -23.02 -14.12
C ASN A 99 16.52 -23.88 -14.35
N ASP A 100 16.09 -23.92 -15.61
CA ASP A 100 14.84 -24.55 -16.04
C ASP A 100 14.83 -26.09 -15.88
N HIS A 101 15.96 -26.71 -15.54
CA HIS A 101 16.06 -28.15 -15.25
C HIS A 101 15.70 -28.53 -13.81
N PHE A 102 15.49 -27.55 -12.92
CA PHE A 102 15.22 -27.77 -11.51
C PHE A 102 13.98 -27.00 -11.07
N ASP A 103 13.35 -27.48 -9.99
CA ASP A 103 12.17 -26.83 -9.42
C ASP A 103 12.48 -25.39 -8.96
N LEU A 104 11.52 -24.49 -9.16
CA LEU A 104 11.71 -23.06 -8.88
C LEU A 104 11.82 -22.78 -7.38
N LEU A 105 10.99 -23.42 -6.54
CA LEU A 105 10.90 -23.11 -5.11
C LEU A 105 12.21 -23.35 -4.34
N PRO A 106 12.89 -24.53 -4.44
CA PRO A 106 14.17 -24.72 -3.76
C PRO A 106 15.25 -23.72 -4.22
N GLN A 107 15.27 -23.38 -5.52
CA GLN A 107 16.20 -22.40 -6.07
C GLN A 107 15.95 -21.00 -5.51
N LEU A 108 14.69 -20.59 -5.43
CA LEU A 108 14.28 -19.30 -4.86
C LEU A 108 14.68 -19.19 -3.38
N LEU A 109 14.38 -20.22 -2.59
CA LEU A 109 14.71 -20.25 -1.16
C LEU A 109 16.22 -20.27 -0.92
N GLN A 110 16.99 -20.96 -1.76
CA GLN A 110 18.45 -20.94 -1.68
C GLN A 110 19.02 -19.56 -2.02
N GLN A 111 18.46 -18.88 -3.03
CA GLN A 111 18.82 -17.49 -3.34
C GLN A 111 18.47 -16.56 -2.19
N ALA A 112 17.28 -16.71 -1.60
CA ALA A 112 16.84 -15.93 -0.45
C ALA A 112 17.74 -16.12 0.77
N LEU A 113 18.20 -17.34 1.04
CA LEU A 113 19.19 -17.63 2.08
C LEU A 113 20.52 -16.91 1.81
N ASN A 114 21.04 -17.01 0.58
CA ASN A 114 22.33 -16.45 0.20
C ASN A 114 22.33 -14.91 0.20
N GLN A 115 21.23 -14.30 -0.27
CA GLN A 115 21.07 -12.84 -0.36
C GLN A 115 20.43 -12.23 0.90
N GLN A 116 20.07 -13.07 1.87
CA GLN A 116 19.40 -12.67 3.12
C GLN A 116 18.13 -11.85 2.87
N TYR A 117 17.28 -12.30 1.94
CA TYR A 117 15.99 -11.68 1.72
C TYR A 117 15.09 -11.82 2.95
N PHE A 118 14.30 -10.77 3.17
CA PHE A 118 13.15 -10.81 4.06
C PHE A 118 11.92 -10.98 3.17
N MET A 119 11.06 -11.93 3.50
CA MET A 119 10.02 -12.43 2.61
C MET A 119 8.74 -12.66 3.39
N LEU A 120 7.61 -12.59 2.69
CA LEU A 120 6.32 -13.05 3.17
C LEU A 120 6.04 -14.42 2.55
N LEU A 121 5.69 -15.41 3.37
CA LEU A 121 5.31 -16.75 2.95
C LEU A 121 3.85 -16.98 3.29
N ILE A 122 3.09 -17.51 2.34
CA ILE A 122 1.69 -17.92 2.52
C ILE A 122 1.63 -19.43 2.42
N LEU A 123 1.06 -20.06 3.44
CA LEU A 123 0.97 -21.51 3.55
C LEU A 123 -0.41 -22.04 3.14
N GLY A 124 -0.46 -23.32 2.75
CA GLY A 124 -1.65 -23.95 2.18
C GLY A 124 -2.88 -24.10 3.07
N ASN A 125 -2.80 -23.72 4.35
CA ASN A 125 -3.96 -23.59 5.20
C ASN A 125 -4.67 -22.23 5.08
N GLY A 126 -4.23 -21.34 4.17
CA GLY A 126 -4.90 -20.10 3.78
C GLY A 126 -4.92 -18.98 4.84
N GLU A 127 -4.80 -19.32 6.12
CA GLU A 127 -4.95 -18.38 7.25
C GLU A 127 -3.61 -18.05 7.95
N THR A 128 -2.49 -18.66 7.53
CA THR A 128 -1.19 -18.42 8.19
C THR A 128 -0.18 -17.87 7.19
N PHE A 129 -0.04 -16.54 7.18
CA PHE A 129 1.14 -15.91 6.59
C PHE A 129 2.25 -15.80 7.63
N MET A 130 3.49 -15.73 7.16
CA MET A 130 4.63 -15.42 8.00
C MET A 130 5.64 -14.54 7.26
N GLU A 131 6.13 -13.53 7.96
CA GLU A 131 7.22 -12.68 7.47
C GLU A 131 8.54 -13.08 8.14
N GLY A 132 9.62 -13.19 7.38
CA GLY A 132 10.90 -13.59 7.95
C GLY A 132 12.04 -13.76 6.95
N SER A 133 13.18 -14.20 7.47
CA SER A 133 14.37 -14.50 6.67
C SER A 133 14.74 -15.98 6.75
N ILE A 134 15.09 -16.56 5.61
CA ILE A 134 15.51 -17.96 5.52
C ILE A 134 16.82 -18.18 6.28
N GLN A 135 16.86 -19.23 7.11
CA GLN A 135 18.04 -19.65 7.87
C GLN A 135 18.65 -20.95 7.35
N HIS A 136 17.80 -21.86 6.87
CA HIS A 136 18.23 -23.16 6.37
C HIS A 136 17.27 -23.70 5.33
N VAL A 137 17.80 -24.33 4.29
CA VAL A 137 17.02 -24.98 3.22
C VAL A 137 17.51 -26.42 3.11
N THR A 138 16.58 -27.36 3.05
CA THR A 138 16.83 -28.79 2.79
C THR A 138 16.09 -29.20 1.52
N THR A 139 16.06 -30.50 1.20
CA THR A 139 15.28 -31.02 0.07
C THR A 139 13.78 -30.82 0.25
N ASP A 140 13.27 -30.91 1.48
CA ASP A 140 11.82 -30.99 1.73
C ASP A 140 11.31 -29.95 2.72
N THR A 141 12.21 -29.20 3.38
CA THR A 141 11.84 -28.19 4.37
C THR A 141 12.71 -26.93 4.28
N VAL A 142 12.15 -25.84 4.79
CA VAL A 142 12.84 -24.57 5.01
C VAL A 142 12.67 -24.13 6.46
N THR A 143 13.72 -23.56 7.04
CA THR A 143 13.64 -22.92 8.36
C THR A 143 13.69 -21.41 8.19
N VAL A 144 12.69 -20.74 8.75
CA VAL A 144 12.48 -19.29 8.67
C VAL A 144 12.67 -18.69 10.06
N ASN A 145 13.45 -17.62 10.15
CA ASN A 145 13.44 -16.75 11.32
C ASN A 145 12.32 -15.73 11.16
N VAL A 146 11.21 -15.99 11.85
CA VAL A 146 9.99 -15.19 11.77
C VAL A 146 10.15 -13.92 12.59
N PHE A 147 9.68 -12.82 12.04
CA PHE A 147 9.70 -11.51 12.67
C PHE A 147 8.34 -10.84 12.51
N ASP A 148 7.72 -10.47 13.62
CA ASP A 148 6.48 -9.69 13.63
C ASP A 148 6.84 -8.20 13.70
N LYS A 149 6.46 -7.45 12.67
CA LYS A 149 6.73 -6.01 12.58
C LYS A 149 5.90 -5.16 13.54
N PHE A 150 4.86 -5.74 14.14
CA PHE A 150 3.98 -5.10 15.12
C PHE A 150 4.30 -5.51 16.57
N ASP A 151 5.00 -6.62 16.78
CA ASP A 151 5.41 -7.10 18.11
C ASP A 151 6.82 -7.74 18.10
N PHE A 152 7.80 -7.03 18.65
CA PHE A 152 9.19 -7.47 18.76
C PHE A 152 9.46 -8.40 19.96
N SER A 153 8.44 -8.70 20.78
CA SER A 153 8.59 -9.55 21.97
C SER A 153 8.92 -11.00 21.61
N THR A 154 8.51 -11.45 20.41
CA THR A 154 8.74 -12.82 19.95
C THR A 154 9.64 -12.86 18.73
N GLN A 155 10.69 -13.68 18.81
CA GLN A 155 11.46 -14.13 17.65
C GLN A 155 11.46 -15.65 17.70
N ARG A 156 11.02 -16.28 16.61
CA ARG A 156 10.91 -17.73 16.55
C ARG A 156 11.47 -18.28 15.25
N LEU A 157 12.18 -19.40 15.36
CA LEU A 157 12.54 -20.23 14.22
C LEU A 157 11.38 -21.19 13.96
N VAL A 158 10.87 -21.17 12.73
CA VAL A 158 9.79 -22.05 12.27
C VAL A 158 10.31 -22.88 11.12
N THR A 159 10.11 -24.20 11.18
CA THR A 159 10.40 -25.11 10.06
C THR A 159 9.11 -25.42 9.33
N VAL A 160 9.10 -25.24 8.02
CA VAL A 160 7.96 -25.40 7.12
C VAL A 160 8.32 -26.42 6.05
N ALA A 161 7.40 -27.32 5.70
CA ALA A 161 7.57 -28.21 4.57
C ALA A 161 7.42 -27.42 3.25
N LEU A 162 8.28 -27.69 2.27
CA LEU A 162 8.22 -26.97 0.99
C LEU A 162 6.89 -27.18 0.27
N SER A 163 6.27 -28.35 0.44
CA SER A 163 4.93 -28.67 -0.08
C SER A 163 3.82 -27.80 0.48
N ASP A 164 4.03 -27.17 1.64
CA ASP A 164 3.02 -26.35 2.30
C ASP A 164 3.10 -24.89 1.85
N ILE A 165 4.15 -24.49 1.13
CA ILE A 165 4.35 -23.12 0.65
C ILE A 165 3.62 -22.92 -0.67
N GLN A 166 2.65 -22.01 -0.67
CA GLN A 166 1.87 -21.70 -1.86
C GLN A 166 2.37 -20.45 -2.57
N ILE A 167 2.64 -19.39 -1.79
CA ILE A 167 3.03 -18.08 -2.31
C ILE A 167 4.23 -17.56 -1.51
N ILE A 168 5.19 -16.94 -2.20
CA ILE A 168 6.28 -16.18 -1.58
C ILE A 168 6.37 -14.81 -2.21
N GLU A 169 6.22 -13.76 -1.42
CA GLU A 169 6.55 -12.39 -1.83
C GLU A 169 7.93 -12.01 -1.34
N LEU A 170 8.70 -11.36 -2.22
CA LEU A 170 10.07 -10.95 -1.92
C LEU A 170 10.48 -9.71 -2.70
N GLN A 171 11.54 -9.05 -2.22
CA GLN A 171 12.16 -7.88 -2.85
C GLN A 171 11.25 -6.64 -3.00
N GLY A 172 10.02 -6.67 -2.47
CA GLY A 172 9.19 -5.49 -2.30
C GLY A 172 9.92 -4.44 -1.46
N LYS A 173 9.57 -3.16 -1.67
CA LYS A 173 10.21 -2.02 -1.00
C LYS A 173 10.09 -2.12 0.52
N GLU A 174 8.89 -2.39 1.04
CA GLU A 174 8.65 -2.58 2.47
C GLU A 174 9.48 -3.76 2.99
N LEU A 175 9.33 -4.95 2.40
CA LEU A 175 10.08 -6.15 2.79
C LEU A 175 11.60 -5.90 2.81
N THR A 176 12.13 -5.15 1.84
CA THR A 176 13.54 -4.76 1.79
C THR A 176 13.94 -3.87 2.98
N LEU A 177 13.09 -2.91 3.35
CA LEU A 177 13.31 -2.02 4.49
C LEU A 177 13.17 -2.76 5.82
N VAL A 178 12.18 -3.64 5.98
CA VAL A 178 12.04 -4.53 7.15
C VAL A 178 13.28 -5.41 7.29
N GLY A 179 13.71 -6.07 6.21
CA GLY A 179 14.92 -6.89 6.21
C GLY A 179 16.18 -6.10 6.60
N LYS A 180 16.29 -4.84 6.15
CA LYS A 180 17.37 -3.94 6.55
C LYS A 180 17.30 -3.60 8.05
N TYR A 181 16.11 -3.27 8.57
CA TYR A 181 15.89 -3.02 10.00
C TYR A 181 16.29 -4.25 10.83
N VAL A 182 15.85 -5.43 10.40
CA VAL A 182 16.14 -6.70 11.08
C VAL A 182 17.64 -6.97 11.17
N ARG A 183 18.42 -6.63 10.14
CA ARG A 183 19.87 -6.83 10.13
C ARG A 183 20.65 -5.75 10.90
N GLU A 184 20.22 -4.49 10.83
CA GLU A 184 21.03 -3.36 11.31
C GLU A 184 20.68 -2.88 12.72
N VAL A 185 19.49 -3.19 13.22
CA VAL A 185 19.05 -2.79 14.56
C VAL A 185 19.14 -3.98 15.50
N ALA A 186 20.14 -3.96 16.39
CA ALA A 186 20.34 -4.98 17.42
C ALA A 186 20.81 -4.37 18.76
N PRO A 187 20.19 -4.72 19.91
CA PRO A 187 18.96 -5.52 20.03
C PRO A 187 17.70 -4.72 19.66
N LYS A 188 16.69 -5.41 19.12
CA LYS A 188 15.36 -4.84 18.89
C LYS A 188 14.64 -4.84 20.22
N GLN A 189 14.55 -3.69 20.86
CA GLN A 189 13.83 -3.56 22.12
C GLN A 189 12.33 -3.51 21.82
N HIS A 190 11.57 -4.41 22.44
CA HIS A 190 10.11 -4.36 22.46
C HIS A 190 9.64 -3.13 23.24
N LEU A 191 8.67 -2.42 22.69
CA LEU A 191 7.99 -1.29 23.30
C LEU A 191 6.52 -1.62 23.51
N ASP A 192 6.08 -1.56 24.76
CA ASP A 192 4.65 -1.61 25.09
C ASP A 192 3.92 -0.50 24.35
N THR A 193 2.71 -0.82 23.87
CA THR A 193 1.88 0.16 23.17
C THR A 193 1.35 1.22 24.14
N VAL A 194 1.32 2.48 23.69
CA VAL A 194 0.74 3.60 24.46
C VAL A 194 -0.40 4.21 23.66
N ASP A 195 -1.62 3.86 24.08
CA ASP A 195 -2.88 4.19 23.42
C ASP A 195 -3.71 5.21 24.17
N PHE A 196 -4.38 6.08 23.42
CA PHE A 196 -5.34 7.05 23.91
C PHE A 196 -6.66 6.91 23.15
N THR A 197 -7.76 6.76 23.89
CA THR A 197 -9.10 6.54 23.34
C THR A 197 -10.12 7.62 23.75
N VAL A 198 -9.72 8.56 24.60
CA VAL A 198 -10.59 9.67 25.06
C VAL A 198 -10.37 10.89 24.17
N PRO A 199 -11.39 11.44 23.46
CA PRO A 199 -11.21 12.52 22.48
C PRO A 199 -10.48 13.76 23.01
N LEU A 200 -10.76 14.18 24.24
CA LEU A 200 -10.06 15.31 24.87
C LEU A 200 -8.56 15.03 25.03
N VAL A 201 -8.21 13.81 25.44
CA VAL A 201 -6.82 13.39 25.64
C VAL A 201 -6.13 13.20 24.29
N ILE A 202 -6.81 12.60 23.31
CA ILE A 202 -6.34 12.50 21.91
C ILE A 202 -5.97 13.89 21.40
N GLY A 203 -6.86 14.88 21.52
CA GLY A 203 -6.58 16.24 21.07
C GLY A 203 -5.39 16.91 21.81
N GLN A 204 -5.14 16.56 23.07
CA GLN A 204 -3.95 17.03 23.81
C GLN A 204 -2.68 16.37 23.30
N GLN A 205 -2.70 15.05 23.08
CA GLN A 205 -1.56 14.28 22.59
C GLN A 205 -1.19 14.65 21.16
N LEU A 206 -2.18 14.87 20.27
CA LEU A 206 -1.93 15.39 18.92
C LEU A 206 -1.24 16.76 18.94
N ARG A 207 -1.56 17.65 19.90
CA ARG A 207 -0.85 18.93 20.08
C ARG A 207 0.59 18.76 20.56
N LEU A 208 0.86 17.73 21.38
CA LEU A 208 2.22 17.41 21.81
C LEU A 208 3.02 16.84 20.63
N ALA A 209 2.44 15.87 19.91
CA ALA A 209 3.03 15.27 18.72
C ALA A 209 3.33 16.31 17.63
N GLN A 210 2.42 17.29 17.41
CA GLN A 210 2.68 18.40 16.48
C GLN A 210 3.92 19.21 16.88
N LYS A 211 4.06 19.57 18.16
CA LYS A 211 5.21 20.35 18.66
C LYS A 211 6.53 19.57 18.57
N GLY A 212 6.48 18.27 18.82
CA GLY A 212 7.64 17.39 18.76
C GLY A 212 7.96 16.87 17.36
N GLN A 213 7.08 17.09 16.38
CA GLN A 213 7.10 16.42 15.07
C GLN A 213 7.19 14.90 15.20
N GLU A 214 6.43 14.35 16.16
CA GLU A 214 6.46 12.94 16.51
C GLU A 214 5.59 12.12 15.54
N LEU A 215 6.05 10.89 15.26
CA LEU A 215 5.31 9.92 14.49
C LEU A 215 4.25 9.27 15.39
N VAL A 216 3.01 9.21 14.94
CA VAL A 216 1.88 8.59 15.66
C VAL A 216 1.06 7.69 14.73
N MET A 217 0.28 6.79 15.30
CA MET A 217 -0.73 6.01 14.57
C MET A 217 -2.13 6.46 14.94
N ILE A 218 -3.00 6.64 13.95
CA ILE A 218 -4.40 7.07 14.14
C ILE A 218 -5.31 5.99 13.57
N TYR A 219 -6.18 5.44 14.42
CA TYR A 219 -7.22 4.49 14.05
C TYR A 219 -8.57 5.20 14.00
N THR A 220 -9.32 4.91 12.95
CA THR A 220 -10.59 5.57 12.63
C THR A 220 -11.65 4.52 12.34
N GLY A 221 -12.81 4.60 12.99
CA GLY A 221 -13.78 3.50 12.95
C GLY A 221 -13.32 2.28 13.77
N ASN A 222 -14.18 1.24 13.83
CA ASN A 222 -13.96 0.04 14.65
C ASN A 222 -13.02 -1.00 13.99
N ASP A 223 -12.20 -0.55 13.05
CA ASP A 223 -11.31 -1.42 12.29
C ASP A 223 -9.90 -1.29 12.86
N ASP A 224 -9.41 -2.37 13.47
CA ASP A 224 -8.07 -2.44 14.03
C ASP A 224 -7.00 -2.70 12.96
N ASP A 225 -7.40 -3.13 11.76
CA ASP A 225 -6.50 -3.50 10.66
C ASP A 225 -6.09 -2.26 9.83
N ASN A 226 -6.92 -1.22 9.84
CA ASN A 226 -6.70 0.02 9.07
C ASN A 226 -6.34 1.21 9.96
N PHE A 227 -5.12 1.76 9.77
CA PHE A 227 -4.64 2.92 10.50
C PHE A 227 -3.75 3.84 9.66
N PHE A 228 -3.70 5.10 10.06
CA PHE A 228 -2.81 6.10 9.47
C PHE A 228 -1.54 6.22 10.29
N VAL A 229 -0.39 6.31 9.63
CA VAL A 229 0.91 6.60 10.26
C VAL A 229 1.42 7.92 9.73
N GLY A 230 1.96 8.76 10.59
CA GLY A 230 2.40 10.08 10.14
C GLY A 230 2.67 11.08 11.23
N THR A 231 2.76 12.35 10.81
CA THR A 231 3.02 13.49 11.71
C THR A 231 1.89 14.49 11.62
N VAL A 232 1.59 15.15 12.74
CA VAL A 232 0.57 16.21 12.78
C VAL A 232 1.09 17.46 12.07
N ASN A 233 0.41 17.87 11.00
CA ASN A 233 0.72 19.10 10.26
C ASN A 233 0.15 20.31 11.00
N THR A 234 -1.18 20.34 11.10
CA THR A 234 -1.94 21.39 11.79
C THR A 234 -3.17 20.79 12.44
N LEU A 235 -3.70 21.46 13.45
CA LEU A 235 -4.94 21.05 14.12
C LEU A 235 -5.63 22.23 14.78
N ASN A 236 -6.93 22.09 14.98
CA ASN A 236 -7.74 22.99 15.77
C ASN A 236 -8.52 22.22 16.84
N GLN A 237 -9.62 22.79 17.33
CA GLN A 237 -10.44 22.14 18.36
C GLN A 237 -11.23 20.93 17.83
N LYS A 238 -11.50 20.88 16.52
CA LYS A 238 -12.38 19.88 15.88
C LYS A 238 -11.67 18.98 14.89
N THR A 239 -10.61 19.45 14.24
CA THR A 239 -9.94 18.71 13.17
C THR A 239 -8.44 18.62 13.37
N VAL A 240 -7.86 17.57 12.79
CA VAL A 240 -6.43 17.37 12.65
C VAL A 240 -6.10 17.08 11.19
N LEU A 241 -5.13 17.82 10.66
CA LEU A 241 -4.51 17.52 9.39
C LEU A 241 -3.20 16.78 9.61
N PHE A 242 -3.03 15.71 8.88
CA PHE A 242 -1.98 14.73 9.10
C PHE A 242 -1.17 14.52 7.82
N ASN A 243 0.16 14.58 7.93
CA ASN A 243 1.07 14.21 6.86
C ASN A 243 1.25 12.70 6.91
N LEU A 244 0.71 11.98 5.92
CA LEU A 244 0.77 10.54 5.86
C LEU A 244 2.18 10.07 5.49
N ILE A 245 2.60 8.99 6.15
CA ILE A 245 3.76 8.21 5.78
C ILE A 245 3.25 6.85 5.31
N ASP A 246 3.59 6.48 4.07
CA ASP A 246 3.23 5.19 3.50
C ASP A 246 4.04 4.04 4.13
N MET A 247 3.69 2.79 3.78
CA MET A 247 4.38 1.59 4.29
C MET A 247 5.86 1.52 3.90
N ASN A 248 6.28 2.30 2.90
CA ASN A 248 7.67 2.41 2.48
C ASN A 248 8.44 3.51 3.23
N GLY A 249 7.80 4.20 4.19
CA GLY A 249 8.40 5.30 4.93
C GLY A 249 8.59 6.57 4.09
N GLN A 250 7.78 6.78 3.04
CA GLN A 250 7.76 7.98 2.21
C GLN A 250 6.52 8.81 2.52
N PHE A 251 6.53 10.09 2.19
CA PHE A 251 5.33 10.92 2.24
C PHE A 251 4.26 10.36 1.29
N GLY A 252 3.12 9.98 1.85
CA GLY A 252 2.00 9.34 1.14
C GLY A 252 0.86 10.29 0.76
N GLY A 253 0.93 11.58 1.14
CA GLY A 253 -0.14 12.56 0.96
C GLY A 253 -0.66 13.11 2.28
N TYR A 254 -1.85 13.71 2.26
CA TYR A 254 -2.48 14.27 3.45
C TYR A 254 -3.81 13.59 3.75
N VAL A 255 -4.15 13.56 5.04
CA VAL A 255 -5.51 13.27 5.50
C VAL A 255 -5.97 14.31 6.52
N LEU A 256 -7.17 14.84 6.33
CA LEU A 256 -7.89 15.68 7.29
C LEU A 256 -8.94 14.82 7.98
N LEU A 257 -8.90 14.79 9.32
CA LEU A 257 -9.81 14.03 10.16
C LEU A 257 -10.53 14.96 11.12
N ARG A 258 -11.78 14.63 11.44
CA ARG A 258 -12.41 15.15 12.66
C ARG A 258 -11.86 14.39 13.87
N ILE A 259 -11.52 15.11 14.92
CA ILE A 259 -10.90 14.53 16.13
C ILE A 259 -11.85 13.57 16.84
N ASP A 260 -13.16 13.81 16.77
CA ASP A 260 -14.19 12.94 17.35
C ASP A 260 -14.45 11.64 16.55
N GLU A 261 -13.87 11.51 15.35
CA GLU A 261 -13.87 10.26 14.58
C GLU A 261 -12.63 9.39 14.86
N ILE A 262 -11.64 9.91 15.60
CA ILE A 262 -10.46 9.14 16.01
C ILE A 262 -10.84 8.26 17.21
N GLN A 263 -10.77 6.95 17.01
CA GLN A 263 -11.07 5.98 18.08
C GLN A 263 -9.88 5.70 18.97
N ARG A 264 -8.69 5.59 18.35
CA ARG A 264 -7.44 5.33 19.05
C ARG A 264 -6.31 6.13 18.42
N LEU A 265 -5.53 6.78 19.28
CA LEU A 265 -4.24 7.36 18.95
C LEU A 265 -3.15 6.56 19.67
N THR A 266 -2.22 6.01 18.92
CA THR A 266 -1.05 5.31 19.47
C THR A 266 0.19 6.18 19.29
N THR A 267 0.92 6.40 20.37
CA THR A 267 2.13 7.27 20.38
C THR A 267 3.43 6.49 20.57
N GLN A 268 3.33 5.24 20.99
CA GLN A 268 4.45 4.33 21.16
C GLN A 268 3.99 2.93 20.74
N ALA A 269 4.78 2.29 19.89
CA ALA A 269 4.62 0.91 19.43
C ALA A 269 5.91 0.45 18.74
N ASP A 270 6.13 -0.85 18.67
CA ASP A 270 7.23 -1.43 17.90
C ASP A 270 7.22 -1.03 16.42
N TYR A 271 6.03 -1.03 15.82
CA TYR A 271 5.85 -0.59 14.44
C TYR A 271 6.29 0.87 14.24
N LEU A 272 5.96 1.77 15.16
CA LEU A 272 6.41 3.18 15.10
C LEU A 272 7.94 3.30 15.19
N GLN A 273 8.61 2.47 16.00
CA GLN A 273 10.07 2.42 16.05
C GLN A 273 10.66 1.98 14.70
N MET A 274 10.07 1.00 14.03
CA MET A 274 10.49 0.57 12.70
C MET A 274 10.26 1.66 11.64
N MET A 275 9.10 2.32 11.66
CA MET A 275 8.81 3.40 10.72
C MET A 275 9.75 4.61 10.89
N GLN A 276 10.17 4.92 12.12
CA GLN A 276 11.24 5.91 12.35
C GLN A 276 12.56 5.50 11.69
N PHE A 277 12.91 4.21 11.69
CA PHE A 277 14.05 3.71 10.95
C PHE A 277 13.88 3.86 9.43
N PHE A 278 12.69 3.57 8.88
CA PHE A 278 12.41 3.74 7.45
C PHE A 278 12.59 5.21 7.03
N LEU A 279 12.02 6.13 7.78
CA LEU A 279 12.17 7.57 7.57
C LEU A 279 13.64 8.01 7.57
N LYS A 280 14.43 7.49 8.51
CA LYS A 280 15.87 7.78 8.58
C LYS A 280 16.61 7.27 7.33
N VAL A 281 16.36 6.03 6.92
CA VAL A 281 16.99 5.42 5.74
C VAL A 281 16.60 6.18 4.47
N ASN A 282 15.33 6.52 4.31
CA ASN A 282 14.83 7.26 3.15
C ASN A 282 15.40 8.68 3.09
N ARG A 283 15.52 9.39 4.22
CA ARG A 283 16.20 10.69 4.27
C ARG A 283 17.65 10.61 3.81
N GLN A 284 18.38 9.58 4.23
CA GLN A 284 19.78 9.38 3.81
C GLN A 284 19.93 9.08 2.31
N ARG A 285 18.91 8.49 1.69
CA ARG A 285 18.89 8.15 0.26
C ARG A 285 18.20 9.20 -0.61
N HIS A 286 17.65 10.25 -0.01
CA HIS A 286 16.76 11.22 -0.66
C HIS A 286 15.48 10.60 -1.24
N PHE A 287 14.97 9.53 -0.63
CA PHE A 287 13.77 8.79 -1.04
C PHE A 287 12.57 9.14 -0.14
N VAL A 288 12.42 10.41 0.23
CA VAL A 288 11.43 10.84 1.23
C VAL A 288 10.02 11.02 0.68
N LYS A 289 9.86 11.20 -0.63
CA LYS A 289 8.58 11.36 -1.34
C LYS A 289 8.74 11.05 -2.83
N GLN A 290 7.65 10.70 -3.50
CA GLN A 290 7.64 10.66 -4.96
C GLN A 290 7.73 12.08 -5.56
N PRO A 291 8.37 12.29 -6.71
CA PRO A 291 8.68 13.63 -7.24
C PRO A 291 7.47 14.54 -7.47
N VAL A 292 6.30 13.93 -7.71
CA VAL A 292 5.05 14.62 -8.03
C VAL A 292 4.25 15.03 -6.80
N LEU A 293 4.66 14.57 -5.61
CA LEU A 293 3.98 14.86 -4.36
C LEU A 293 4.55 16.11 -3.69
N ASN A 294 3.67 16.87 -3.04
CA ASN A 294 4.02 18.10 -2.34
C ASN A 294 3.78 17.97 -0.83
N ASP A 295 4.86 17.76 -0.07
CA ASP A 295 4.89 17.68 1.39
C ASP A 295 5.17 19.05 2.07
N GLU A 296 5.26 20.14 1.30
CA GLU A 296 5.60 21.47 1.80
C GLU A 296 4.39 22.41 1.93
N ARG A 297 3.18 21.87 1.74
CA ARG A 297 1.95 22.67 1.77
C ARG A 297 1.67 23.17 3.19
N LEU A 298 1.40 24.47 3.29
CA LEU A 298 1.07 25.13 4.55
C LEU A 298 -0.44 25.23 4.71
N PHE A 299 -0.92 24.97 5.92
CA PHE A 299 -2.34 24.98 6.25
C PHE A 299 -2.61 25.86 7.46
N ASP A 300 -3.66 26.67 7.36
CA ASP A 300 -4.07 27.56 8.43
C ASP A 300 -5.04 26.83 9.38
N GLY A 301 -4.57 26.49 10.58
CA GLY A 301 -5.41 25.85 11.61
C GLY A 301 -6.52 26.74 12.17
N THR A 302 -6.58 28.03 11.79
CA THR A 302 -7.63 28.95 12.25
C THR A 302 -8.89 28.95 11.38
N THR A 303 -8.86 28.27 10.24
CA THR A 303 -9.99 28.20 9.29
C THR A 303 -10.74 26.86 9.39
N ASP A 304 -11.89 26.80 8.71
CA ASP A 304 -12.53 25.53 8.39
C ASP A 304 -11.76 24.85 7.25
N LEU A 305 -10.90 23.89 7.62
CA LEU A 305 -10.06 23.16 6.68
C LEU A 305 -10.88 22.27 5.73
N PHE A 306 -12.01 21.71 6.16
CA PHE A 306 -12.86 20.90 5.27
C PHE A 306 -13.42 21.79 4.17
N ALA A 307 -14.06 22.92 4.53
CA ALA A 307 -14.61 23.86 3.56
C ALA A 307 -13.53 24.39 2.60
N SER A 308 -12.37 24.75 3.15
CA SER A 308 -11.26 25.30 2.38
C SER A 308 -10.69 24.29 1.38
N LEU A 309 -10.48 23.04 1.79
CA LEU A 309 -9.93 21.99 0.94
C LEU A 309 -10.92 21.54 -0.13
N ILE A 310 -12.19 21.34 0.21
CA ILE A 310 -13.24 21.02 -0.78
C ILE A 310 -13.33 22.12 -1.84
N GLN A 311 -13.34 23.39 -1.42
CA GLN A 311 -13.39 24.51 -2.36
C GLN A 311 -12.15 24.56 -3.26
N GLN A 312 -10.96 24.32 -2.71
CA GLN A 312 -9.73 24.28 -3.50
C GLN A 312 -9.74 23.11 -4.49
N SER A 313 -10.10 21.91 -4.06
CA SER A 313 -10.21 20.74 -4.92
C SER A 313 -11.23 20.94 -6.04
N ARG A 314 -12.35 21.61 -5.76
CA ARG A 314 -13.32 22.02 -6.78
C ARG A 314 -12.71 22.95 -7.83
N VAL A 315 -12.02 24.01 -7.38
CA VAL A 315 -11.46 25.03 -8.27
C VAL A 315 -10.35 24.46 -9.17
N PHE A 316 -9.56 23.53 -8.65
CA PHE A 316 -8.44 22.93 -9.38
C PHE A 316 -8.77 21.58 -10.00
N ALA A 317 -10.03 21.14 -9.95
CA ALA A 317 -10.49 19.83 -10.39
C ALA A 317 -9.60 18.68 -9.88
N ARG A 318 -9.33 18.69 -8.57
CA ARG A 318 -8.49 17.69 -7.90
C ARG A 318 -9.30 16.49 -7.46
N VAL A 319 -8.66 15.32 -7.55
CA VAL A 319 -9.20 14.08 -7.01
C VAL A 319 -9.01 14.06 -5.50
N ILE A 320 -10.08 13.76 -4.79
CA ILE A 320 -10.10 13.59 -3.34
C ILE A 320 -10.77 12.27 -2.98
N ARG A 321 -10.40 11.73 -1.82
CA ARG A 321 -11.09 10.62 -1.18
C ARG A 321 -11.80 11.12 0.07
N LEU A 322 -13.04 10.71 0.25
CA LEU A 322 -13.90 11.10 1.36
C LEU A 322 -14.49 9.86 2.03
N ARG A 323 -14.66 9.92 3.35
CA ARG A 323 -15.49 8.98 4.09
C ARG A 323 -16.47 9.75 4.96
N LEU A 324 -17.72 9.33 4.94
CA LEU A 324 -18.76 9.94 5.76
C LEU A 324 -18.66 9.42 7.20
N ARG A 325 -19.12 10.24 8.14
CA ARG A 325 -19.16 9.87 9.56
C ARG A 325 -20.06 8.66 9.74
N HIS A 326 -19.57 7.67 10.50
CA HIS A 326 -20.27 6.41 10.78
C HIS A 326 -20.64 5.58 9.54
N ASP A 327 -20.06 5.88 8.38
CA ASP A 327 -20.25 5.11 7.16
C ASP A 327 -18.90 4.52 6.73
N PRO A 328 -18.78 3.19 6.55
CA PRO A 328 -17.56 2.60 6.02
C PRO A 328 -17.32 2.96 4.55
N ALA A 329 -18.36 3.41 3.81
CA ALA A 329 -18.25 3.70 2.39
C ALA A 329 -17.25 4.83 2.12
N THR A 330 -16.38 4.58 1.14
CA THR A 330 -15.37 5.51 0.67
C THR A 330 -15.80 6.06 -0.69
N PHE A 331 -15.69 7.37 -0.87
CA PHE A 331 -16.04 8.07 -2.10
C PHE A 331 -14.77 8.71 -2.67
N ILE A 332 -14.38 8.33 -3.89
CA ILE A 332 -13.28 8.95 -4.61
C ILE A 332 -13.86 9.76 -5.76
N GLY A 333 -13.44 11.01 -5.90
CA GLY A 333 -14.03 11.86 -6.92
C GLY A 333 -13.50 13.29 -6.98
N ILE A 334 -14.14 14.09 -7.82
CA ILE A 334 -13.81 15.50 -8.03
C ILE A 334 -15.00 16.37 -7.61
N PRO A 335 -14.81 17.34 -6.70
CA PRO A 335 -15.90 18.22 -6.31
C PRO A 335 -16.36 19.06 -7.52
N LEU A 336 -17.66 19.05 -7.80
CA LEU A 336 -18.27 19.86 -8.85
C LEU A 336 -18.89 21.14 -8.28
N ARG A 337 -19.56 21.02 -7.14
CA ARG A 337 -20.27 22.13 -6.47
C ARG A 337 -20.00 22.12 -4.98
N PHE A 338 -19.89 23.33 -4.43
CA PHE A 338 -19.81 23.57 -3.00
C PHE A 338 -20.38 24.96 -2.70
N ASP A 339 -21.41 25.03 -1.86
CA ASP A 339 -22.10 26.28 -1.49
C ASP A 339 -21.77 26.77 -0.07
N GLY A 340 -20.87 26.09 0.62
CA GLY A 340 -20.53 26.33 2.01
C GLY A 340 -20.97 25.21 2.95
N ASP A 341 -21.94 24.39 2.56
CA ASP A 341 -22.35 23.19 3.28
C ASP A 341 -22.52 22.00 2.34
N LEU A 342 -23.34 22.11 1.30
CA LEU A 342 -23.59 21.01 0.39
C LEU A 342 -22.41 20.81 -0.57
N VAL A 343 -21.83 19.62 -0.56
CA VAL A 343 -20.78 19.18 -1.49
C VAL A 343 -21.41 18.25 -2.51
N THR A 344 -21.23 18.52 -3.80
CA THR A 344 -21.56 17.58 -4.88
C THR A 344 -20.26 17.06 -5.48
N LEU A 345 -20.05 15.75 -5.39
CA LEU A 345 -18.87 15.04 -5.88
C LEU A 345 -19.23 14.29 -7.16
N ARG A 346 -18.43 14.46 -8.22
CA ARG A 346 -18.42 13.53 -9.35
C ARG A 346 -17.59 12.33 -8.94
N LEU A 347 -18.19 11.16 -8.87
CA LEU A 347 -17.49 9.93 -8.56
C LEU A 347 -16.52 9.58 -9.69
N ILE A 348 -15.39 9.03 -9.30
CA ILE A 348 -14.52 8.30 -10.20
C ILE A 348 -14.77 6.85 -9.86
N ASN A 349 -15.40 6.13 -10.79
CA ASN A 349 -15.66 4.71 -10.61
C ASN A 349 -14.32 3.99 -10.57
N SER A 350 -13.83 3.73 -9.37
CA SER A 350 -12.81 2.71 -9.11
C SER A 350 -13.56 1.41 -8.82
N SER A 351 -14.10 0.77 -9.85
CA SER A 351 -14.60 -0.59 -9.71
C SER A 351 -14.45 -1.34 -11.02
N GLU A 352 -13.84 -2.52 -10.89
CA GLU A 352 -13.53 -3.58 -11.85
C GLU A 352 -14.79 -4.19 -12.52
N THR A 353 -15.85 -3.41 -12.71
CA THR A 353 -17.17 -3.87 -13.19
C THR A 353 -17.89 -2.87 -14.09
N ALA A 354 -17.19 -1.92 -14.70
CA ALA A 354 -17.79 -1.04 -15.71
C ALA A 354 -17.76 -1.73 -17.08
N ASP A 355 -18.79 -2.53 -17.36
CA ASP A 355 -19.18 -2.85 -18.73
C ASP A 355 -19.40 -1.54 -19.50
N ASP A 356 -18.60 -1.39 -20.56
CA ASP A 356 -18.59 -0.56 -21.78
C ASP A 356 -19.72 0.43 -22.14
N ASP A 357 -20.40 1.09 -21.19
CA ASP A 357 -21.36 2.16 -21.49
C ASP A 357 -20.93 3.50 -20.85
N GLY A 358 -20.82 4.53 -21.69
CA GLY A 358 -20.32 5.85 -21.33
C GLY A 358 -21.05 6.53 -20.16
N PHE A 359 -20.35 7.50 -19.55
CA PHE A 359 -20.76 8.31 -18.39
C PHE A 359 -22.25 8.71 -18.39
N GLU A 360 -23.06 8.11 -17.51
CA GLU A 360 -24.43 8.54 -17.24
C GLU A 360 -24.49 9.51 -16.03
N ALA A 361 -25.60 10.24 -15.92
CA ALA A 361 -25.83 11.24 -14.86
C ALA A 361 -25.91 10.68 -13.42
N GLU A 362 -25.71 9.37 -13.24
CA GLU A 362 -25.72 8.65 -11.96
C GLU A 362 -24.38 8.72 -11.19
N ASP A 363 -23.30 9.23 -11.81
CA ASP A 363 -21.96 9.35 -11.19
C ASP A 363 -21.79 10.58 -10.27
N GLN A 364 -22.86 11.05 -9.62
CA GLN A 364 -22.79 12.17 -8.69
C GLN A 364 -23.46 11.87 -7.35
N VAL A 365 -22.76 12.19 -6.27
CA VAL A 365 -23.28 12.10 -4.91
C VAL A 365 -23.22 13.46 -4.24
N SER A 366 -24.18 13.75 -3.37
CA SER A 366 -24.18 14.99 -2.59
C SER A 366 -24.36 14.70 -1.10
N PHE A 367 -23.60 15.41 -0.27
CA PHE A 367 -23.60 15.28 1.18
C PHE A 367 -23.31 16.63 1.83
N SER A 368 -23.69 16.79 3.10
CA SER A 368 -23.33 17.97 3.89
C SER A 368 -21.84 17.90 4.28
N LEU A 369 -21.20 19.06 4.40
CA LEU A 369 -19.83 19.17 4.87
C LEU A 369 -19.66 18.55 6.27
N ASP A 370 -20.70 18.67 7.11
CA ASP A 370 -20.69 18.14 8.47
C ASP A 370 -20.81 16.62 8.56
N SER A 371 -21.29 15.96 7.50
CA SER A 371 -21.28 14.50 7.43
C SER A 371 -19.94 13.91 6.99
N ILE A 372 -18.97 14.72 6.55
CA ILE A 372 -17.63 14.22 6.17
C ILE A 372 -16.79 14.03 7.44
N GLY A 373 -16.34 12.80 7.71
CA GLY A 373 -15.44 12.49 8.82
C GLY A 373 -13.97 12.57 8.44
N GLU A 374 -13.67 12.25 7.18
CA GLU A 374 -12.33 12.12 6.64
C GLU A 374 -12.24 12.65 5.21
N LEU A 375 -11.12 13.31 4.90
CA LEU A 375 -10.75 13.79 3.57
C LEU A 375 -9.26 13.52 3.31
N ALA A 376 -8.94 12.67 2.33
CA ALA A 376 -7.58 12.45 1.85
C ALA A 376 -7.34 13.10 0.47
N PHE A 377 -6.15 13.64 0.25
CA PHE A 377 -5.80 14.41 -0.95
C PHE A 377 -4.28 14.50 -1.16
N ASP A 378 -3.88 14.93 -2.37
CA ASP A 378 -2.49 15.04 -2.83
C ASP A 378 -1.66 13.76 -2.57
N TYR A 379 -2.27 12.59 -2.76
CA TYR A 379 -1.63 11.28 -2.73
C TYR A 379 -1.35 10.77 -4.15
N LEU A 380 -0.48 9.76 -4.28
CA LEU A 380 0.05 9.31 -5.57
C LEU A 380 -1.05 8.84 -6.53
N ASP A 381 -1.98 8.04 -6.03
CA ASP A 381 -3.07 7.51 -6.83
C ASP A 381 -4.03 8.62 -7.31
N ALA A 382 -4.33 9.63 -6.49
CA ALA A 382 -5.08 10.81 -6.93
C ALA A 382 -4.38 11.53 -8.07
N TYR A 383 -3.05 11.71 -8.00
CA TYR A 383 -2.28 12.33 -9.07
C TYR A 383 -2.34 11.54 -10.39
N LEU A 384 -2.15 10.22 -10.32
CA LEU A 384 -2.20 9.35 -11.51
C LEU A 384 -3.59 9.33 -12.13
N THR A 385 -4.62 9.28 -11.29
CA THR A 385 -6.03 9.36 -11.71
C THR A 385 -6.33 10.69 -12.38
N GLU A 386 -5.91 11.82 -11.79
CA GLU A 386 -6.06 13.15 -12.42
C GLU A 386 -5.39 13.22 -13.79
N ARG A 387 -4.24 12.58 -13.96
CA ARG A 387 -3.53 12.53 -15.24
C ARG A 387 -4.29 11.70 -16.27
N GLN A 388 -4.77 10.54 -15.87
CA GLN A 388 -5.52 9.65 -16.75
C GLN A 388 -6.79 10.33 -17.28
N ILE A 389 -7.54 10.98 -16.38
CA ILE A 389 -8.76 11.70 -16.75
C ILE A 389 -8.46 12.86 -17.73
N LYS A 390 -7.34 13.57 -17.53
CA LYS A 390 -6.91 14.65 -18.44
C LYS A 390 -6.47 14.13 -19.81
N GLU A 391 -5.80 12.99 -19.89
CA GLU A 391 -5.43 12.37 -21.17
C GLU A 391 -6.66 11.86 -21.95
N ASN A 392 -7.69 11.40 -21.25
CA ASN A 392 -8.95 10.98 -21.85
C ASN A 392 -9.83 12.17 -22.29
N GLY A 393 -9.60 13.37 -21.76
CA GLY A 393 -10.32 14.59 -22.11
C GLY A 393 -11.60 14.84 -21.31
N ASP A 394 -11.77 14.20 -20.14
CA ASP A 394 -12.99 14.32 -19.33
C ASP A 394 -12.95 15.46 -18.28
N ILE A 395 -11.90 16.30 -18.30
CA ILE A 395 -11.73 17.54 -17.50
C ILE A 395 -10.99 18.62 -18.30
#